data_AF-A0A9N9P0T3-F1
#
_entry.id   AF-A0A9N9P0T3-F1
#
_cell.length_a   1.000
_cell.length_b   1.000
_cell.length_c   1.000
_cell.angle_alpha   90.00
_cell.angle_beta   90.00
_cell.angle_gamma   90.00
#
_symmetry.space_group_name_H-M   'P 1'
#
loop_
_entity.id
_entity.type
_entity.pdbx_description
1 polymer ?
#
loop_
_entity_poly.entity_id
_entity_poly.type
_entity_poly.pdbx_seq_one_letter_code
_entity_poly.pdbx_strand_id
1 'polypeptide(L)'
;PTSLNAQLSGRSIPPPLRIRFITNEGTLRDIAGAEVRIEKLVSDSDITILQFPEYGARCVKKIGKCSPDAYIQMAIQLAYFQLHGRVVPTYETASTRRFLHGRTETIRTLSVDSKAFVEGMSNKSLNSQQKFDLLQSATKAHSLYTRESSDGKGCDRHMLGLRLLLQKDESHPIFEDSAYAKSQEWLLSTSGLSTGEYLN
;
A
#
# COMPACT_ATOMS: atom_id res chain seq x y z
N PRO A 1 22.81 10.55 26.56
CA PRO A 1 21.97 10.12 27.70
C PRO A 1 20.74 11.03 27.83
N THR A 2 19.61 10.62 27.27
CA THR A 2 18.35 11.40 27.27
C THR A 2 17.67 11.32 28.64
N SER A 3 17.30 12.49 29.17
CA SER A 3 16.61 12.73 30.45
C SER A 3 15.13 12.32 30.45
N LEU A 4 14.81 11.14 29.89
CA LEU A 4 13.46 10.58 29.79
C LEU A 4 13.21 9.44 30.79
N ASN A 5 13.90 9.45 31.94
CA ASN A 5 13.57 8.51 33.00
C ASN A 5 12.31 9.01 33.71
N ALA A 6 11.18 8.34 33.44
CA ALA A 6 9.97 8.48 34.24
C ALA A 6 10.32 8.34 35.74
N GLN A 7 9.68 9.13 36.61
CA GLN A 7 9.82 8.96 38.05
C GLN A 7 9.54 7.48 38.38
N LEU A 8 10.52 6.80 38.98
CA LEU A 8 10.37 5.43 39.44
C LEU A 8 9.18 5.42 40.41
N SER A 9 8.05 4.87 39.99
CA SER A 9 6.95 4.63 40.91
C SER A 9 7.51 3.78 42.05
N GLY A 10 7.36 4.18 43.31
CA GLY A 10 7.82 3.41 44.48
C GLY A 10 7.13 2.05 44.66
N ARG A 11 6.48 1.53 43.61
CA ARG A 11 5.91 0.20 43.53
C ARG A 11 7.03 -0.80 43.31
N SER A 12 7.25 -1.67 44.29
CA SER A 12 8.04 -2.88 44.11
C SER A 12 7.34 -3.78 43.09
N ILE A 13 7.95 -3.95 41.92
CA ILE A 13 7.50 -4.89 40.89
C ILE A 13 8.41 -6.12 40.91
N PRO A 14 7.86 -7.34 40.72
CA PRO A 14 8.67 -8.55 40.69
C PRO A 14 9.69 -8.50 39.54
N PRO A 15 10.87 -9.11 39.70
CA PRO A 15 11.85 -9.16 38.64
C PRO A 15 11.31 -9.92 37.41
N PRO A 16 11.70 -9.54 36.18
CA PRO A 16 11.34 -10.29 34.98
C PRO A 16 11.73 -11.77 35.08
N LEU A 17 10.81 -12.67 34.72
CA LEU A 17 11.07 -14.10 34.73
C LEU A 17 11.60 -14.57 33.36
N ARG A 18 12.77 -15.21 33.35
CA ARG A 18 13.35 -15.80 32.12
C ARG A 18 12.56 -17.04 31.70
N ILE A 19 12.01 -17.03 30.50
CA ILE A 19 11.47 -18.23 29.85
C ILE A 19 12.64 -19.05 29.29
N ARG A 20 12.78 -20.31 29.73
CA ARG A 20 13.80 -21.24 29.24
C ARG A 20 13.13 -22.24 28.30
N PHE A 21 13.46 -22.14 27.02
CA PHE A 21 13.09 -23.17 26.05
C PHE A 21 14.02 -24.38 26.22
N ILE A 22 13.44 -25.57 26.31
CA ILE A 22 14.18 -26.84 26.29
C ILE A 22 14.28 -27.25 24.82
N THR A 23 15.50 -27.32 24.29
CA THR A 23 15.74 -27.67 22.88
C THR A 23 16.28 -29.10 22.77
N ASN A 24 16.10 -29.70 21.59
CA ASN A 24 16.75 -30.95 21.20
C ASN A 24 17.51 -30.75 19.88
N GLU A 25 18.22 -31.79 19.44
CA GLU A 25 18.98 -31.78 18.18
C GLU A 25 18.15 -31.40 16.95
N GLY A 26 16.87 -31.81 16.91
CA GLY A 26 15.95 -31.43 15.82
C GLY A 26 15.68 -29.93 15.82
N THR A 27 15.30 -29.38 16.98
CA THR A 27 15.06 -27.93 17.15
C THR A 27 16.30 -27.11 16.82
N LEU A 28 17.48 -27.57 17.24
CA LEU A 28 18.74 -26.87 16.93
C LEU A 28 19.03 -26.85 15.43
N ARG A 29 18.76 -27.96 14.72
CA ARG A 29 18.85 -27.99 13.25
C ARG A 29 17.83 -27.07 12.59
N ASP A 30 16.59 -27.02 13.09
CA ASP A 30 15.56 -26.13 12.55
C ASP A 30 15.92 -24.66 12.74
N ILE A 31 16.52 -24.30 13.88
CA ILE A 31 17.04 -22.96 14.16
C ILE A 31 18.15 -22.62 13.16
N ALA A 32 19.17 -23.47 13.01
CA ALA A 32 20.26 -23.23 12.07
C ALA A 32 19.75 -23.10 10.62
N GLY A 33 18.76 -23.93 10.23
CA GLY A 33 18.12 -23.82 8.93
C GLY A 33 17.31 -22.52 8.76
N ALA A 34 16.69 -22.01 9.83
CA ALA A 34 15.98 -20.73 9.81
C ALA A 34 16.93 -19.54 9.68
N GLU A 35 18.10 -19.60 10.33
CA GLU A 35 19.17 -18.59 10.23
C GLU A 35 19.66 -18.46 8.78
N VAL A 36 19.96 -19.58 8.12
CA VAL A 36 20.37 -19.56 6.70
C VAL A 36 19.27 -18.99 5.80
N ARG A 37 17.99 -19.32 6.07
CA ARG A 37 16.86 -18.80 5.28
C ARG A 37 16.66 -17.30 5.48
N ILE A 38 16.76 -16.80 6.71
CA ILE A 38 16.56 -15.37 6.99
C ILE A 38 17.70 -14.54 6.42
N GLU A 39 18.95 -15.01 6.49
CA GLU A 39 20.10 -14.33 5.90
C GLU A 39 19.93 -14.13 4.39
N LYS A 40 19.48 -15.18 3.69
CA LYS A 40 19.20 -15.09 2.25
C LYS A 40 18.08 -14.10 1.95
N LEU A 41 16.99 -14.12 2.72
CA LEU A 41 15.86 -13.21 2.54
C LEU A 41 16.26 -11.75 2.78
N VAL A 42 17.04 -11.48 3.83
CA VAL A 42 17.53 -10.13 4.15
C VAL A 42 18.46 -9.63 3.05
N SER A 43 19.33 -10.50 2.52
CA SER A 43 20.26 -10.14 1.45
C SER A 43 19.58 -9.84 0.11
N ASP A 44 18.37 -10.35 -0.11
CA ASP A 44 17.55 -10.14 -1.31
C ASP A 44 16.48 -9.05 -1.11
N SER A 45 16.55 -8.29 0.01
CA SER A 45 15.59 -7.25 0.36
C SER A 45 16.25 -5.87 0.42
N ASP A 46 15.80 -4.95 -0.44
CA ASP A 46 16.22 -3.55 -0.41
C ASP A 46 15.22 -2.67 0.35
N ILE A 47 15.74 -1.83 1.25
CA ILE A 47 14.93 -0.86 2.01
C ILE A 47 15.53 0.54 1.90
N THR A 48 14.68 1.53 1.68
CA THR A 48 15.03 2.95 1.72
C THR A 48 13.94 3.71 2.44
N ILE A 49 14.35 4.69 3.25
CA ILE A 49 13.44 5.62 3.93
C ILE A 49 13.64 6.98 3.27
N LEU A 50 12.56 7.51 2.69
CA LEU A 50 12.53 8.87 2.14
C LEU A 50 11.79 9.77 3.11
N GLN A 51 12.46 10.84 3.58
CA GLN A 51 11.80 11.94 4.27
C GLN A 51 11.70 13.12 3.31
N PHE A 52 10.50 13.65 3.11
CA PHE A 52 10.23 14.71 2.14
C PHE A 52 9.84 16.03 2.85
N PRO A 53 10.82 16.89 3.22
CA PRO A 53 10.58 18.10 4.02
C PRO A 53 10.05 19.30 3.22
N GLU A 54 10.04 19.25 1.89
CA GLU A 54 9.79 20.40 1.00
C GLU A 54 8.36 20.92 1.11
N TYR A 55 7.40 20.03 1.29
CA TYR A 55 6.00 20.39 1.57
C TYR A 55 5.23 19.24 2.22
N GLY A 56 4.08 19.58 2.79
CA GLY A 56 3.23 18.66 3.53
C GLY A 56 1.80 18.57 3.00
N ALA A 57 0.98 17.79 3.70
CA ALA A 57 -0.47 17.69 3.46
C ALA A 57 -1.18 19.06 3.43
N ARG A 58 -0.70 20.06 4.17
CA ARG A 58 -1.24 21.43 4.15
C ARG A 58 -1.09 22.08 2.76
N CYS A 59 0.06 21.91 2.12
CA CYS A 59 0.32 22.45 0.78
C CYS A 59 -0.59 21.77 -0.25
N VAL A 60 -0.65 20.42 -0.23
CA VAL A 60 -1.49 19.64 -1.13
C VAL A 60 -2.96 20.04 -1.03
N LYS A 61 -3.50 20.17 0.20
CA LYS A 61 -4.88 20.63 0.40
C LYS A 61 -5.11 22.07 -0.05
N LYS A 62 -4.16 22.98 0.23
CA LYS A 62 -4.34 24.42 -0.04
C LYS A 62 -4.18 24.76 -1.53
N ILE A 63 -3.15 24.22 -2.17
CA ILE A 63 -2.76 24.53 -3.56
C ILE A 63 -3.32 23.48 -4.51
N GLY A 64 -3.03 22.20 -4.24
CA GLY A 64 -3.47 21.08 -5.08
C GLY A 64 -4.96 20.77 -4.99
N LYS A 65 -5.68 21.29 -3.99
CA LYS A 65 -7.14 21.12 -3.82
C LYS A 65 -7.62 19.66 -3.88
N CYS A 66 -6.78 18.72 -3.46
CA CYS A 66 -7.06 17.29 -3.47
C CYS A 66 -6.65 16.62 -2.14
N SER A 67 -6.97 15.33 -2.00
CA SER A 67 -6.54 14.51 -0.86
C SER A 67 -5.02 14.33 -0.87
N PRO A 68 -4.31 14.50 0.26
CA PRO A 68 -2.88 14.18 0.36
C PRO A 68 -2.55 12.75 -0.07
N ASP A 69 -3.41 11.80 0.31
CA ASP A 69 -3.29 10.38 -0.02
C ASP A 69 -3.40 10.16 -1.54
N ALA A 70 -4.46 10.67 -2.18
CA ALA A 70 -4.63 10.62 -3.62
C ALA A 70 -3.47 11.30 -4.38
N TYR A 71 -2.94 12.39 -3.84
CA TYR A 71 -1.79 13.09 -4.42
C TYR A 71 -0.52 12.21 -4.38
N ILE A 72 -0.20 11.60 -3.24
CA ILE A 72 0.95 10.69 -3.11
C ILE A 72 0.79 9.51 -4.05
N GLN A 73 -0.40 8.91 -4.13
CA GLN A 73 -0.69 7.81 -5.03
C GLN A 73 -0.45 8.19 -6.50
N MET A 74 -0.86 9.39 -6.91
CA MET A 74 -0.56 9.90 -8.26
C MET A 74 0.93 10.18 -8.46
N ALA A 75 1.64 10.68 -7.44
CA ALA A 75 3.09 10.87 -7.49
C ALA A 75 3.83 9.53 -7.66
N ILE A 76 3.40 8.47 -6.97
CA ILE A 76 3.95 7.11 -7.13
C ILE A 76 3.69 6.59 -8.55
N GLN A 77 2.47 6.74 -9.09
CA GLN A 77 2.17 6.37 -10.47
C GLN A 77 3.07 7.10 -11.47
N LEU A 78 3.25 8.41 -11.28
CA LEU A 78 4.10 9.23 -12.16
C LEU A 78 5.57 8.81 -12.07
N ALA A 79 6.10 8.60 -10.87
CA ALA A 79 7.47 8.16 -10.67
C ALA A 79 7.73 6.81 -11.36
N TYR A 80 6.82 5.84 -11.18
CA TYR A 80 6.93 4.55 -11.85
C TYR A 80 6.88 4.70 -13.38
N PHE A 81 5.95 5.49 -13.90
CA PHE A 81 5.82 5.72 -15.34
C PHE A 81 7.07 6.39 -15.93
N GLN A 82 7.67 7.37 -15.23
CA GLN A 82 8.90 8.02 -15.68
C GLN A 82 10.10 7.07 -15.69
N LEU A 83 10.18 6.15 -14.74
CA LEU A 83 11.28 5.18 -14.64
C LEU A 83 11.15 4.05 -15.67
N HIS A 84 9.92 3.58 -15.93
CA HIS A 84 9.69 2.33 -16.68
C HIS A 84 8.93 2.51 -18.01
N GLY A 85 8.40 3.69 -18.30
CA GLY A 85 7.65 3.98 -19.52
C GLY A 85 6.30 3.24 -19.65
N ARG A 86 5.79 2.67 -18.57
CA ARG A 86 4.53 1.90 -18.54
C ARG A 86 3.80 2.06 -17.21
N VAL A 87 2.48 1.88 -17.24
CA VAL A 87 1.64 1.77 -16.04
C VAL A 87 1.53 0.30 -15.59
N VAL A 88 1.26 0.09 -14.30
CA VAL A 88 1.20 -1.26 -13.71
C VAL A 88 0.06 -1.42 -12.71
N PRO A 89 -0.49 -2.64 -12.56
CA PRO A 89 -1.46 -2.92 -11.51
C PRO A 89 -0.88 -2.51 -10.15
N THR A 90 -1.62 -1.66 -9.46
CA THR A 90 -1.20 -1.06 -8.20
C THR A 90 -2.26 -1.29 -7.15
N TYR A 91 -1.86 -1.94 -6.08
CA TYR A 91 -2.68 -2.20 -4.90
C TYR A 91 -2.49 -1.07 -3.89
N GLU A 92 -3.60 -0.59 -3.35
CA GLU A 92 -3.64 0.18 -2.12
C GLU A 92 -4.71 -0.37 -1.18
N THR A 93 -4.47 -0.26 0.12
CA THR A 93 -5.40 -0.75 1.15
C THR A 93 -6.54 0.24 1.42
N ALA A 94 -7.79 -0.16 1.19
CA ALA A 94 -8.97 0.49 1.77
C ALA A 94 -9.37 -0.17 3.09
N SER A 95 -9.65 0.62 4.12
CA SER A 95 -10.20 0.09 5.38
C SER A 95 -11.72 -0.07 5.29
N THR A 96 -12.23 -1.27 5.56
CA THR A 96 -13.66 -1.56 5.64
C THR A 96 -14.17 -1.63 7.08
N ARG A 97 -13.47 -0.99 8.03
CA ARG A 97 -13.78 -1.00 9.47
C ARG A 97 -15.17 -0.46 9.86
N ARG A 98 -15.91 0.11 8.91
CA ARG A 98 -17.31 0.52 9.07
C ARG A 98 -18.25 -0.68 9.20
N PHE A 99 -17.84 -1.84 8.71
CA PHE A 99 -18.58 -3.10 8.78
C PHE A 99 -18.11 -3.94 9.96
N LEU A 100 -19.01 -4.77 10.51
CA LEU A 100 -18.68 -5.72 11.57
C LEU A 100 -17.57 -6.68 11.09
N HIS A 101 -16.49 -6.80 11.86
CA HIS A 101 -15.28 -7.55 11.49
C HIS A 101 -14.59 -7.11 10.19
N GLY A 102 -14.90 -5.91 9.69
CA GLY A 102 -14.31 -5.35 8.48
C GLY A 102 -12.79 -5.26 8.58
N ARG A 103 -12.09 -5.77 7.56
CA ARG A 103 -10.64 -5.70 7.40
C ARG A 103 -10.34 -4.71 6.28
N THR A 104 -10.11 -5.23 5.07
CA THR A 104 -9.66 -4.43 3.94
C THR A 104 -10.37 -4.78 2.65
N GLU A 105 -10.51 -3.77 1.79
CA GLU A 105 -10.74 -3.88 0.35
C GLU A 105 -9.51 -3.33 -0.40
N THR A 106 -9.43 -3.53 -1.70
CA THR A 106 -8.38 -3.03 -2.60
C THR A 106 -8.84 -1.75 -3.28
N ILE A 107 -8.03 -0.71 -3.16
CA ILE A 107 -8.08 0.46 -4.03
C ILE A 107 -7.13 0.16 -5.20
N ARG A 108 -7.64 0.19 -6.42
CA ARG A 108 -6.84 0.06 -7.64
C ARG A 108 -6.39 1.45 -8.05
N THR A 109 -5.18 1.84 -7.64
CA THR A 109 -4.65 3.17 -7.95
C THR A 109 -4.51 3.39 -9.46
N LEU A 110 -4.15 2.34 -10.20
CA LEU A 110 -4.17 2.37 -11.66
C LEU A 110 -5.61 2.42 -12.17
N SER A 111 -6.01 3.60 -12.62
CA SER A 111 -7.25 3.89 -13.33
C SER A 111 -6.98 4.54 -14.69
N VAL A 112 -8.03 4.67 -15.51
CA VAL A 112 -7.98 5.42 -16.77
C VAL A 112 -7.52 6.87 -16.56
N ASP A 113 -7.97 7.53 -15.48
CA ASP A 113 -7.58 8.90 -15.16
C ASP A 113 -6.13 8.99 -14.69
N SER A 114 -5.66 8.04 -13.87
CA SER A 114 -4.25 8.00 -13.45
C SER A 114 -3.31 7.80 -14.64
N LYS A 115 -3.70 6.95 -15.60
CA LYS A 115 -2.94 6.72 -16.83
C LYS A 115 -2.89 8.00 -17.67
N ALA A 116 -4.04 8.64 -17.89
CA ALA A 116 -4.12 9.89 -18.63
C ALA A 116 -3.26 10.99 -17.97
N PHE A 117 -3.24 11.05 -16.64
CA PHE A 117 -2.38 11.96 -15.89
C PHE A 117 -0.89 11.70 -16.13
N VAL A 118 -0.40 10.46 -15.96
CA VAL A 118 1.06 10.19 -16.10
C VAL A 118 1.56 10.35 -17.53
N GLU A 119 0.74 9.95 -18.51
CA GLU A 119 1.03 10.15 -19.94
C GLU A 119 1.01 11.65 -20.29
N GLY A 120 -0.01 12.38 -19.82
CA GLY A 120 -0.14 13.81 -20.06
C GLY A 120 0.94 14.66 -19.38
N MET A 121 1.37 14.28 -18.17
CA MET A 121 2.46 14.96 -17.47
C MET A 121 3.78 14.85 -18.25
N SER A 122 4.00 13.72 -18.91
CA SER A 122 5.17 13.43 -19.76
C SER A 122 5.07 14.03 -21.17
N ASN A 123 3.87 14.48 -21.58
CA ASN A 123 3.66 15.08 -22.89
C ASN A 123 4.14 16.54 -22.93
N LYS A 124 5.01 16.85 -23.90
CA LYS A 124 5.55 18.21 -24.11
C LYS A 124 4.58 19.16 -24.81
N SER A 125 3.54 18.64 -25.46
CA SER A 125 2.53 19.47 -26.15
C SER A 125 1.48 20.04 -25.19
N LEU A 126 1.37 19.53 -23.97
CA LEU A 126 0.41 20.01 -22.98
C LEU A 126 1.01 21.14 -22.15
N ASN A 127 0.24 22.19 -21.92
CA ASN A 127 0.61 23.27 -21.03
C ASN A 127 0.38 22.90 -19.55
N SER A 128 0.86 23.75 -18.64
CA SER A 128 0.77 23.51 -17.19
C SER A 128 -0.67 23.38 -16.69
N GLN A 129 -1.62 24.13 -17.26
CA GLN A 129 -3.03 24.05 -16.87
C GLN A 129 -3.63 22.70 -17.25
N GLN A 130 -3.39 22.23 -18.48
CA GLN A 130 -3.88 20.93 -18.95
C GLN A 130 -3.32 19.78 -18.10
N LYS A 131 -2.03 19.84 -17.73
CA LYS A 131 -1.41 18.85 -16.84
C LYS A 131 -2.03 18.88 -15.44
N PHE A 132 -2.32 20.07 -14.93
CA PHE A 132 -2.99 20.23 -13.64
C PHE A 132 -4.43 19.71 -13.67
N ASP A 133 -5.17 19.93 -14.75
CA ASP A 133 -6.55 19.42 -14.90
C ASP A 133 -6.59 17.88 -14.94
N LEU A 134 -5.58 17.26 -15.54
CA LEU A 134 -5.41 15.80 -15.51
C LEU A 134 -5.11 15.29 -14.09
N LEU A 135 -4.24 15.96 -13.33
CA LEU A 135 -3.98 15.64 -11.93
C LEU A 135 -5.26 15.74 -11.09
N GLN A 136 -6.06 16.79 -11.31
CA GLN A 136 -7.34 16.98 -10.61
C GLN A 136 -8.34 15.87 -10.92
N SER A 137 -8.44 15.46 -12.19
CA SER A 137 -9.30 14.34 -12.59
C SER A 137 -8.85 13.03 -11.93
N ALA A 138 -7.56 12.74 -11.98
CA ALA A 138 -7.00 11.51 -11.44
C ALA A 138 -7.13 11.41 -9.91
N THR A 139 -6.83 12.49 -9.19
CA THR A 139 -6.98 12.53 -7.72
C THR A 139 -8.44 12.47 -7.28
N LYS A 140 -9.37 13.06 -8.05
CA LYS A 140 -10.81 12.97 -7.80
C LYS A 140 -11.34 11.56 -8.03
N ALA A 141 -10.95 10.91 -9.13
CA ALA A 141 -11.32 9.53 -9.43
C ALA A 141 -10.79 8.57 -8.35
N HIS A 142 -9.53 8.73 -7.96
CA HIS A 142 -8.94 7.97 -6.87
C HIS A 142 -9.70 8.16 -5.56
N SER A 143 -9.93 9.41 -5.13
CA SER A 143 -10.66 9.71 -3.89
C SER A 143 -12.08 9.13 -3.87
N LEU A 144 -12.76 9.12 -5.03
CA LEU A 144 -14.06 8.47 -5.17
C LEU A 144 -13.94 6.96 -4.95
N TYR A 145 -12.97 6.30 -5.60
CA TYR A 145 -12.77 4.87 -5.49
C TYR A 145 -12.32 4.44 -4.09
N THR A 146 -11.50 5.24 -3.41
CA THR A 146 -11.14 5.06 -2.00
C THR A 146 -12.38 5.02 -1.11
N ARG A 147 -13.32 5.96 -1.31
CA ARG A 147 -14.58 6.01 -0.56
C ARG A 147 -15.44 4.79 -0.86
N GLU A 148 -15.64 4.46 -2.13
CA GLU A 148 -16.45 3.32 -2.55
C GLU A 148 -15.90 1.99 -2.02
N SER A 149 -14.58 1.79 -2.11
CA SER A 149 -13.91 0.60 -1.57
C SER A 149 -14.06 0.51 -0.05
N SER A 150 -13.91 1.63 0.66
CA SER A 150 -14.11 1.69 2.12
C SER A 150 -15.56 1.44 2.54
N ASP A 151 -16.52 1.77 1.66
CA ASP A 151 -17.95 1.52 1.80
C ASP A 151 -18.37 0.14 1.24
N GLY A 152 -17.41 -0.77 1.00
CA GLY A 152 -17.68 -2.15 0.60
C GLY A 152 -18.14 -2.32 -0.85
N LYS A 153 -17.89 -1.31 -1.71
CA LYS A 153 -18.25 -1.32 -3.14
C LYS A 153 -17.05 -1.58 -4.06
N GLY A 154 -15.89 -1.93 -3.49
CA GLY A 154 -14.76 -2.43 -4.28
C GLY A 154 -15.07 -3.83 -4.85
N CYS A 155 -14.34 -4.21 -5.89
CA CYS A 155 -14.60 -5.48 -6.57
C CYS A 155 -13.65 -6.61 -6.15
N ASP A 156 -12.45 -6.31 -5.66
CA ASP A 156 -11.41 -7.33 -5.48
C ASP A 156 -11.77 -8.40 -4.44
N ARG A 157 -12.30 -8.03 -3.27
CA ARG A 157 -12.75 -9.04 -2.30
C ARG A 157 -13.99 -9.80 -2.77
N HIS A 158 -14.87 -9.15 -3.53
CA HIS A 158 -16.02 -9.82 -4.11
C HIS A 158 -15.58 -10.87 -5.15
N MET A 159 -14.69 -10.51 -6.06
CA MET A 159 -14.13 -11.44 -7.06
C MET A 159 -13.37 -12.60 -6.41
N LEU A 160 -12.60 -12.31 -5.34
CA LEU A 160 -11.97 -13.36 -4.53
C LEU A 160 -13.02 -14.30 -3.91
N GLY A 161 -14.09 -13.75 -3.33
CA GLY A 161 -15.18 -14.53 -2.77
C GLY A 161 -15.82 -15.47 -3.79
N LEU A 162 -16.15 -14.96 -4.98
CA LEU A 162 -16.68 -15.76 -6.09
C LEU A 162 -15.71 -16.87 -6.50
N ARG A 163 -14.42 -16.58 -6.59
CA ARG A 163 -13.40 -17.58 -6.92
C ARG A 163 -13.30 -18.68 -5.87
N LEU A 164 -13.39 -18.33 -4.59
CA LEU A 164 -13.30 -19.28 -3.47
C LEU A 164 -14.56 -20.15 -3.33
N LEU A 165 -15.68 -19.74 -3.90
CA LEU A 165 -16.92 -20.51 -3.92
C LEU A 165 -16.93 -21.63 -4.97
N LEU A 166 -16.04 -21.57 -5.96
CA LEU A 166 -15.93 -22.61 -6.99
C LEU A 166 -15.62 -23.96 -6.35
N GLN A 167 -16.42 -24.97 -6.69
CA GLN A 167 -16.18 -26.34 -6.25
C GLN A 167 -15.08 -27.01 -7.07
N LYS A 168 -14.64 -28.17 -6.60
CA LYS A 168 -13.78 -29.05 -7.38
C LYS A 168 -14.50 -29.37 -8.70
N ASP A 169 -13.82 -29.13 -9.82
CA ASP A 169 -14.31 -29.31 -11.20
C ASP A 169 -15.21 -28.18 -11.75
N GLU A 170 -15.47 -27.11 -10.98
CA GLU A 170 -16.08 -25.89 -11.50
C GLU A 170 -15.03 -24.89 -12.01
N SER A 171 -15.35 -24.20 -13.10
CA SER A 171 -14.56 -23.07 -13.58
C SER A 171 -15.45 -21.96 -14.14
N HIS A 172 -14.87 -20.77 -14.26
CA HIS A 172 -15.55 -19.64 -14.88
C HIS A 172 -14.55 -18.87 -15.76
N PRO A 173 -14.90 -18.52 -17.01
CA PRO A 173 -13.96 -17.90 -17.95
C PRO A 173 -13.21 -16.69 -17.40
N ILE A 174 -13.87 -15.86 -16.57
CA ILE A 174 -13.22 -14.69 -15.97
C ILE A 174 -11.99 -15.03 -15.12
N PHE A 175 -11.97 -16.19 -14.45
CA PHE A 175 -10.85 -16.59 -13.59
C PHE A 175 -9.74 -17.32 -14.36
N GLU A 176 -10.04 -17.74 -15.59
CA GLU A 176 -9.08 -18.31 -16.54
C GLU A 176 -8.50 -17.23 -17.47
N ASP A 177 -9.14 -16.06 -17.52
CA ASP A 177 -8.74 -14.95 -18.37
C ASP A 177 -7.37 -14.38 -17.97
N SER A 178 -6.47 -14.28 -18.95
CA SER A 178 -5.12 -13.76 -18.74
C SER A 178 -5.08 -12.31 -18.26
N ALA A 179 -6.07 -11.48 -18.62
CA ALA A 179 -6.22 -10.12 -18.15
C ALA A 179 -6.62 -10.09 -16.67
N TYR A 180 -7.50 -11.00 -16.23
CA TYR A 180 -7.80 -11.13 -14.79
C TYR A 180 -6.55 -11.55 -14.02
N ALA A 181 -5.83 -12.56 -14.50
CA ALA A 181 -4.57 -12.99 -13.89
C ALA A 181 -3.55 -11.84 -13.77
N LYS A 182 -3.32 -11.10 -14.86
CA LYS A 182 -2.45 -9.91 -14.87
C LYS A 182 -2.95 -8.81 -13.92
N SER A 183 -4.27 -8.62 -13.81
CA SER A 183 -4.85 -7.60 -12.93
C SER A 183 -4.67 -7.90 -11.43
N GLN A 184 -4.28 -9.12 -11.09
CA GLN A 184 -4.01 -9.58 -9.72
C GLN A 184 -2.50 -9.64 -9.41
N GLU A 185 -1.64 -9.30 -10.38
CA GLU A 185 -0.19 -9.21 -10.20
C GLU A 185 0.21 -7.79 -9.79
N TRP A 186 0.29 -7.57 -8.48
CA TRP A 186 0.57 -6.26 -7.90
C TRP A 186 2.05 -5.92 -7.90
N LEU A 187 2.52 -5.27 -8.97
CA LEU A 187 3.91 -4.79 -9.06
C LEU A 187 4.18 -3.62 -8.10
N LEU A 188 3.14 -2.87 -7.76
CA LEU A 188 3.18 -1.87 -6.69
C LEU A 188 2.15 -2.25 -5.64
N SER A 189 2.60 -2.47 -4.40
CA SER A 189 1.75 -2.74 -3.24
C SER A 189 1.98 -1.66 -2.19
N THR A 190 0.96 -0.84 -1.95
CA THR A 190 1.04 0.37 -1.14
C THR A 190 -0.02 0.39 -0.03
N SER A 191 0.16 1.25 0.96
CA SER A 191 -0.85 1.51 1.98
C SER A 191 -0.70 2.93 2.53
N GLY A 192 -1.78 3.71 2.50
CA GLY A 192 -1.83 4.98 3.21
C GLY A 192 -1.84 4.77 4.74
N LEU A 193 -0.88 5.39 5.43
CA LEU A 193 -0.91 5.56 6.88
C LEU A 193 -1.25 7.02 7.19
N SER A 194 -2.04 7.28 8.23
CA SER A 194 -2.51 8.64 8.55
C SER A 194 -1.35 9.64 8.72
N THR A 195 -1.53 10.84 8.19
CA THR A 195 -0.52 11.90 8.10
C THR A 195 0.05 12.33 9.45
N GLY A 196 1.38 12.25 9.60
CA GLY A 196 2.14 13.13 10.48
C GLY A 196 2.26 14.55 9.90
N GLU A 197 3.05 15.44 10.51
CA GLU A 197 3.24 16.82 10.01
C GLU A 197 3.95 16.89 8.64
N TYR A 198 4.64 15.81 8.25
CA TYR A 198 5.39 15.67 7.00
C TYR A 198 4.70 14.68 6.05
N LEU A 199 5.00 14.78 4.73
CA LEU A 199 4.72 13.67 3.81
C LEU A 199 5.74 12.57 4.14
N ASN A 200 5.25 11.52 4.79
CA ASN A 200 6.01 10.30 5.07
C ASN A 200 5.67 9.25 4.01
#